data_AF-A0A2J8SJF5-F1
#
_entry.id   AF-A0A2J8SJF5-F1
#
_cell.length_a   1.000
_cell.length_b   1.000
_cell.length_c   1.000
_cell.angle_alpha   90.00
_cell.angle_beta   90.00
_cell.angle_gamma   90.00
#
_symmetry.space_group_name_H-M   'P 1'
#
loop_
_entity.id
_entity.type
_entity.pdbx_description
1 polymer ?
#
loop_
_entity_poly.entity_id
_entity_poly.type
_entity_poly.pdbx_seq_one_letter_code
_entity_poly.pdbx_strand_id
1 'polypeptide(L)'
;MGPEALSSLLLLLLVASGDADMKGHFDPAKCRYALGMQDRTIPDSDISASSSWSDSTAARHSRLESSDGDGAWCPAGSVFPKEEEYLQVDLQRLHLVALVG
;
A
#
# COMPACT_ATOMS: atom_id res chain seq x y z
N MET A 1 -18.18 -39.84 -30.99
CA MET A 1 -17.43 -39.01 -30.03
C MET A 1 -18.31 -37.82 -29.66
N GLY A 2 -18.74 -37.72 -28.40
CA GLY A 2 -19.79 -36.79 -27.96
C GLY A 2 -19.28 -35.41 -27.52
N PRO A 3 -20.15 -34.38 -27.51
CA PRO A 3 -19.81 -32.99 -27.13
C PRO A 3 -19.28 -32.84 -25.69
N GLU A 4 -19.60 -33.79 -24.82
CA GLU A 4 -19.12 -33.87 -23.43
C GLU A 4 -17.59 -33.96 -23.31
N ALA A 5 -16.94 -34.62 -24.27
CA ALA A 5 -15.49 -34.77 -24.30
C ALA A 5 -14.80 -33.43 -24.62
N LEU A 6 -15.39 -32.61 -25.49
CA LEU A 6 -14.88 -31.30 -25.87
C LEU A 6 -15.08 -30.29 -24.73
N SER A 7 -16.22 -30.35 -24.04
CA SER A 7 -16.51 -29.53 -22.85
C SER A 7 -15.53 -29.83 -21.71
N SER A 8 -15.29 -31.11 -21.43
CA SER A 8 -14.31 -31.54 -20.43
C SER A 8 -12.89 -31.10 -20.77
N LEU A 9 -12.50 -31.18 -22.05
CA LEU A 9 -11.19 -30.75 -22.52
C LEU A 9 -11.00 -29.22 -22.41
N LEU A 10 -12.07 -28.45 -22.66
CA LEU A 10 -12.06 -27.00 -22.54
C LEU A 10 -11.96 -26.55 -21.07
N LEU A 11 -12.66 -27.23 -20.15
CA LEU A 11 -12.49 -27.02 -18.71
C LEU A 11 -11.06 -27.34 -18.25
N LEU A 12 -10.48 -28.44 -18.72
CA LEU A 12 -9.08 -28.81 -18.41
C LEU A 12 -8.08 -27.76 -18.91
N LEU A 13 -8.30 -27.19 -20.10
CA LEU A 13 -7.46 -26.11 -20.65
C LEU A 13 -7.60 -24.81 -19.85
N LEU A 14 -8.81 -24.46 -19.41
CA LEU A 14 -9.06 -23.28 -18.57
C LEU A 14 -8.39 -23.39 -17.20
N VAL A 15 -8.42 -24.58 -16.59
CA VAL A 15 -7.74 -24.85 -15.31
C VAL A 15 -6.21 -24.83 -15.48
N ALA A 16 -5.68 -25.32 -16.60
CA ALA A 16 -4.25 -25.27 -16.89
C ALA A 16 -3.72 -23.84 -17.14
N SER A 17 -4.57 -22.91 -17.56
CA SER A 17 -4.21 -21.48 -17.71
C SER A 17 -4.35 -20.65 -16.41
N GLY A 18 -4.87 -21.24 -15.33
CA GLY A 18 -5.23 -20.52 -14.10
C GLY A 18 -4.08 -20.22 -13.14
N ASP A 19 -2.95 -20.91 -13.24
CA ASP A 19 -1.76 -20.65 -12.43
C ASP A 19 -0.72 -19.89 -13.25
N ALA A 20 -1.03 -18.64 -13.59
CA ALA A 20 0.03 -17.66 -13.83
C ALA A 20 0.68 -17.36 -12.47
N ASP A 21 1.57 -18.28 -12.10
CA ASP A 21 2.47 -18.26 -10.97
C ASP A 21 3.12 -16.87 -10.82
N MET A 22 2.61 -16.06 -9.88
CA MET A 22 3.13 -14.73 -9.53
C MET A 22 4.48 -14.82 -8.80
N LYS A 23 5.32 -15.80 -9.13
CA LYS A 23 6.50 -16.21 -8.37
C LYS A 23 7.81 -15.70 -8.96
N GLY A 24 7.74 -14.79 -9.94
CA GLY A 24 8.90 -14.36 -10.73
C GLY A 24 9.09 -12.87 -10.98
N HIS A 25 8.34 -11.97 -10.34
CA HIS A 25 8.40 -10.54 -10.73
C HIS A 25 9.43 -9.69 -9.98
N PHE A 26 9.85 -10.06 -8.77
CA PHE A 26 10.86 -9.30 -8.02
C PHE A 26 11.52 -10.14 -6.93
N ASP A 27 12.74 -9.75 -6.55
CA ASP A 27 13.47 -10.31 -5.42
C ASP A 27 13.12 -9.52 -4.15
N PRO A 28 12.39 -10.10 -3.16
CA PRO A 28 12.09 -9.43 -1.90
C PRO A 28 13.36 -9.06 -1.11
N ALA A 29 14.50 -9.68 -1.43
CA ALA A 29 15.80 -9.30 -0.90
C ALA A 29 16.28 -7.92 -1.36
N LYS A 30 15.78 -7.46 -2.51
CA LYS A 30 16.23 -6.21 -3.16
C LYS A 30 15.13 -5.15 -3.18
N CYS A 31 13.86 -5.54 -3.16
CA CYS A 31 12.71 -4.61 -3.15
C CYS A 31 12.32 -4.19 -1.72
N ARG A 32 13.21 -3.46 -1.04
CA ARG A 32 13.04 -3.06 0.38
C ARG A 32 13.63 -1.70 0.73
N TYR A 33 13.93 -0.89 -0.27
CA TYR A 33 14.47 0.45 -0.05
C TYR A 33 13.38 1.37 0.50
N ALA A 34 13.77 2.29 1.39
CA ALA A 34 12.87 3.35 1.84
C ALA A 34 12.45 4.21 0.64
N LEU A 35 11.16 4.53 0.55
CA LEU A 35 10.60 5.31 -0.56
C LEU A 35 10.57 6.82 -0.31
N GLY A 36 10.84 7.25 0.93
CA GLY A 36 11.17 8.65 1.20
C GLY A 36 10.40 9.36 2.30
N MET A 37 9.69 8.62 3.17
CA MET A 37 9.02 9.22 4.32
C MET A 37 10.03 9.89 5.26
N GLN A 38 11.07 9.18 5.68
CA GLN A 38 12.08 9.68 6.63
C GLN A 38 13.06 10.69 5.98
N ASP A 39 13.56 10.40 4.79
CA ASP A 39 14.59 11.23 4.14
C ASP A 39 14.04 12.48 3.41
N ARG A 40 12.71 12.65 3.43
CA ARG A 40 11.96 13.74 2.78
C ARG A 40 12.02 13.76 1.25
N THR A 41 12.37 12.65 0.61
CA THR A 41 12.20 12.49 -0.84
C THR A 41 10.72 12.58 -1.24
N ILE A 42 9.81 12.04 -0.40
CA ILE A 42 8.37 12.27 -0.53
C ILE A 42 8.06 13.64 0.07
N PRO A 43 7.57 14.64 -0.69
CA PRO A 43 7.27 15.98 -0.18
C PRO A 43 5.99 16.00 0.67
N ASP A 44 5.84 17.03 1.51
CA ASP A 44 4.66 17.17 2.39
C ASP A 44 3.34 17.24 1.61
N SER A 45 3.36 17.77 0.39
CA SER A 45 2.17 17.84 -0.49
C SER A 45 1.63 16.47 -0.89
N ASP A 46 2.46 15.43 -0.83
CA ASP A 46 2.11 14.06 -1.19
C ASP A 46 1.68 13.23 0.03
N ILE A 47 1.62 13.84 1.22
CA ILE A 47 1.20 13.20 2.47
C ILE A 47 -0.09 13.85 2.95
N SER A 48 -1.17 13.09 2.94
CA SER A 48 -2.52 13.55 3.33
C SER A 48 -3.14 12.60 4.36
N ALA A 49 -4.20 13.03 5.03
CA ALA A 49 -4.94 12.21 5.97
C ALA A 49 -6.43 12.55 5.91
N SER A 50 -7.27 11.64 6.40
CA SER A 50 -8.71 11.87 6.61
C SER A 50 -8.98 13.09 7.49
N SER A 51 -8.18 13.24 8.56
CA SER A 51 -8.32 14.30 9.55
C SER A 51 -7.01 14.48 10.34
N SER A 52 -6.95 15.48 11.21
CA SER A 52 -5.85 15.68 12.16
C SER A 52 -6.36 16.31 13.44
N TRP A 53 -5.89 15.84 14.61
CA TRP A 53 -6.25 16.41 15.91
C TRP A 53 -5.90 17.89 16.04
N SER A 54 -4.70 18.25 15.60
CA SER A 54 -4.21 19.62 15.50
C SER A 54 -3.27 19.77 14.31
N ASP A 55 -2.85 21.00 14.02
CA ASP A 55 -1.81 21.23 13.02
C ASP A 55 -0.45 20.63 13.43
N SER A 56 -0.16 20.57 14.74
CA SER A 56 1.04 19.91 15.28
C SER A 56 1.03 18.39 15.12
N THR A 57 -0.12 17.77 14.83
CA THR A 57 -0.26 16.35 14.49
C THR A 57 -0.78 16.13 13.07
N ALA A 58 -0.57 17.10 12.17
CA ALA A 58 -0.94 17.00 10.76
C ALA A 58 -0.22 15.85 10.03
N ALA A 59 -0.78 15.43 8.89
CA ALA A 59 -0.26 14.31 8.08
C ALA A 59 1.25 14.37 7.80
N ARG A 60 1.80 15.56 7.52
CA ARG A 60 3.24 15.78 7.28
C ARG A 60 4.15 15.37 8.45
N HIS A 61 3.62 15.29 9.66
CA HIS A 61 4.33 14.88 10.87
C HIS A 61 4.38 13.35 11.04
N SER A 62 3.83 12.56 10.10
CA SER A 62 3.83 11.08 10.12
C SER A 62 5.16 10.40 9.73
N ARG A 63 6.23 11.18 9.53
CA ARG A 63 7.51 10.65 9.01
C ARG A 63 8.20 9.81 10.09
N LEU A 64 8.61 8.59 9.73
CA LEU A 64 9.37 7.70 10.60
C LEU A 64 10.66 8.39 11.09
N GLU A 65 11.00 8.21 12.37
CA GLU A 65 12.15 8.85 13.06
C GLU A 65 12.15 10.40 13.03
N SER A 66 11.00 11.03 12.79
CA SER A 66 10.85 12.49 12.87
C SER A 66 10.35 12.94 14.24
N SER A 67 10.81 14.10 14.68
CA SER A 67 10.30 14.82 15.86
C SER A 67 9.60 16.13 15.50
N ASP A 68 9.27 16.33 14.22
CA ASP A 68 8.53 17.50 13.76
C ASP A 68 7.12 17.55 14.38
N GLY A 69 6.64 18.74 14.72
CA GLY A 69 5.33 18.91 15.35
C GLY A 69 5.30 18.31 16.76
N ASP A 70 4.23 17.62 17.09
CA ASP A 70 4.11 16.83 18.33
C ASP A 70 4.57 15.36 18.13
N GLY A 71 5.33 15.11 17.05
CA GLY A 71 6.09 13.87 16.82
C GLY A 71 5.42 12.83 15.91
N ALA A 72 4.13 12.96 15.60
CA ALA A 72 3.42 12.02 14.74
C ALA A 72 2.18 12.64 14.08
N TRP A 73 1.51 11.86 13.23
CA TRP A 73 0.13 12.13 12.85
C TRP A 73 -0.85 11.49 13.85
N CYS A 74 -1.93 12.21 14.17
CA CYS A 74 -3.02 11.70 14.99
C CYS A 74 -4.37 12.09 14.36
N PRO A 75 -5.32 11.14 14.21
CA PRO A 75 -6.66 11.48 13.72
C PRO A 75 -7.39 12.42 14.68
N ALA A 76 -8.33 13.20 14.15
CA ALA A 76 -9.10 14.17 14.93
C ALA A 76 -10.05 13.53 15.94
N GLY A 77 -10.50 12.30 15.68
CA GLY A 77 -11.41 11.56 16.54
C GLY A 77 -10.97 10.12 16.79
N SER A 78 -11.73 9.43 17.64
CA SER A 78 -11.56 7.99 17.85
C SER A 78 -11.84 7.22 16.56
N VAL A 79 -10.93 6.31 16.20
CA VAL A 79 -11.05 5.44 15.02
C VAL A 79 -12.19 4.44 15.17
N PHE A 80 -12.47 3.98 16.40
CA PHE A 80 -13.58 3.08 16.70
C PHE A 80 -14.91 3.85 16.84
N PRO A 81 -16.05 3.33 16.33
CA PRO A 81 -16.26 1.98 15.75
C PRO A 81 -16.20 1.90 14.22
N LYS A 82 -16.05 3.03 13.52
CA LYS A 82 -16.24 3.07 12.07
C LYS A 82 -15.00 2.72 11.25
N GLU A 83 -13.80 2.89 11.82
CA GLU A 83 -12.51 2.61 11.18
C GLU A 83 -12.29 3.39 9.87
N GLU A 84 -12.75 4.66 9.84
CA GLU A 84 -12.71 5.53 8.65
C GLU A 84 -11.46 6.44 8.58
N GLU A 85 -10.64 6.47 9.62
CA GLU A 85 -9.45 7.33 9.68
C GLU A 85 -8.26 6.71 8.95
N TYR A 86 -7.55 7.51 8.15
CA TYR A 86 -6.43 7.04 7.35
C TYR A 86 -5.35 8.11 7.16
N LEU A 87 -4.13 7.64 6.91
CA LEU A 87 -3.02 8.39 6.35
C LEU A 87 -2.76 7.88 4.94
N GLN A 88 -2.64 8.77 3.98
CA GLN A 88 -2.41 8.46 2.58
C GLN A 88 -1.12 9.12 2.10
N VAL A 89 -0.33 8.33 1.36
CA VAL A 89 0.91 8.77 0.73
C VAL A 89 0.81 8.56 -0.77
N ASP A 90 0.91 9.63 -1.55
CA ASP A 90 1.00 9.56 -3.01
C ASP A 90 2.47 9.40 -3.43
N LEU A 91 2.80 8.28 -4.09
CA LEU A 91 4.17 8.02 -4.55
C LEU A 91 4.47 8.63 -5.93
N GLN A 92 3.49 9.33 -6.54
CA GLN A 92 3.55 10.00 -7.85
C GLN A 92 3.84 9.07 -9.07
N ARG A 93 4.31 7.85 -8.82
CA ARG A 93 4.64 6.81 -9.80
C ARG A 93 4.26 5.45 -9.24
N LEU A 94 4.04 4.50 -10.14
CA LEU A 94 3.81 3.11 -9.75
C LEU A 94 5.05 2.55 -9.05
N HIS A 95 4.85 2.08 -7.83
CA HIS A 95 5.86 1.35 -7.06
C HIS A 95 5.28 0.01 -6.63
N LEU A 96 6.18 -0.96 -6.49
CA LEU A 96 5.89 -2.16 -5.73
C LEU A 96 6.26 -1.91 -4.28
N VAL A 97 5.25 -1.80 -3.41
CA VAL A 97 5.45 -1.65 -1.96
C VAL A 97 5.40 -3.04 -1.32
N ALA A 98 6.54 -3.51 -0.83
CA ALA A 98 6.66 -4.83 -0.22
C ALA A 98 6.68 -4.81 1.32
N LEU A 99 6.98 -3.65 1.92
CA LEU A 99 7.13 -3.47 3.35
C LEU A 99 6.61 -2.09 3.77
N VAL A 100 6.13 -2.00 5.01
CA VAL A 100 5.82 -0.77 5.74
C VAL A 100 6.52 -0.86 7.09
N GLY A 101 7.05 0.26 7.59
CA GLY A 101 7.84 0.34 8.82
C GLY A 101 7.47 1.55 9.65
#